data_AF-A0A9D6GA59-F1
#
_entry.id   AF-A0A9D6GA59-F1
#
_cell.length_a   1.000
_cell.length_b   1.000
_cell.length_c   1.000
_cell.angle_alpha   90.00
_cell.angle_beta   90.00
_cell.angle_gamma   90.00
#
_symmetry.space_group_name_H-M   'P 1'
#
loop_
_entity.id
_entity.type
_entity.pdbx_description
1 polymer ?
#
loop_
_entity_poly.entity_id
_entity_poly.type
_entity_poly.pdbx_seq_one_letter_code
_entity_poly.pdbx_strand_id
1 'polypeptide(L)'
;MKQQDALRQAMRQAAQTRAQLAAILGVSQRALDKWLLPDASGDFRRMPETAWRLLGNQYGIRKSEGLSMPYDWPNPGMADDALIISVLRRANFPDLVRLCADLGLDTVRSKVDAALSVVPESERNILARILTRMLRSIDIAFNQRHAA
;
A
#
# COMPACT_ATOMS: atom_id res chain seq x y z
N MET A 1 7.11 -4.66 -0.15
CA MET A 1 8.39 -4.03 0.24
C MET A 1 8.58 -4.14 1.75
N LYS A 2 9.77 -4.49 2.28
CA LYS A 2 10.03 -4.41 3.72
C LYS A 2 10.32 -2.95 4.09
N GLN A 3 9.92 -2.50 5.28
CA GLN A 3 10.14 -1.10 5.71
C GLN A 3 11.62 -0.68 5.64
N GLN A 4 12.55 -1.63 5.84
CA GLN A 4 13.98 -1.34 5.76
C GLN A 4 14.40 -0.96 4.32
N ASP A 5 13.79 -1.58 3.31
CA ASP A 5 14.12 -1.33 1.91
C ASP A 5 13.62 0.05 1.48
N ALA A 6 12.42 0.44 1.91
CA ALA A 6 11.87 1.78 1.69
C ALA A 6 12.77 2.87 2.28
N LEU A 7 13.18 2.71 3.54
CA LEU A 7 14.06 3.66 4.22
C LEU A 7 15.44 3.73 3.55
N ARG A 8 16.02 2.60 3.16
CA ARG A 8 17.31 2.56 2.44
C ARG A 8 17.20 3.20 1.05
N GLN A 9 16.09 3.01 0.36
CA GLN A 9 15.84 3.63 -0.94
C GLN A 9 15.72 5.14 -0.83
N ALA A 10 14.93 5.65 0.12
CA ALA A 10 14.82 7.09 0.39
C ALA A 10 16.19 7.72 0.70
N MET A 11 17.00 7.05 1.54
CA MET A 11 18.37 7.49 1.83
C MET A 11 19.26 7.54 0.58
N ARG A 12 19.17 6.51 -0.29
CA ARG A 12 19.95 6.43 -1.53
C ARG A 12 19.56 7.50 -2.54
N GLN A 13 18.26 7.73 -2.76
CA GLN A 13 17.77 8.66 -3.77
C GLN A 13 18.11 10.11 -3.45
N ALA A 14 18.13 10.49 -2.17
CA ALA A 14 18.40 11.87 -1.76
C ALA A 14 19.85 12.08 -1.23
N ALA A 15 20.71 11.05 -1.29
CA ALA A 15 22.03 11.04 -0.65
C ALA A 15 22.01 11.46 0.84
N GLN A 16 20.91 11.13 1.53
CA GLN A 16 20.66 11.61 2.90
C GLN A 16 21.21 10.67 3.96
N THR A 17 21.66 11.26 5.06
CA THR A 17 22.04 10.51 6.26
C THR A 17 20.81 10.09 7.06
N ARG A 18 20.97 9.12 7.96
CA ARG A 18 19.88 8.67 8.86
C ARG A 18 19.32 9.81 9.70
N ALA A 19 20.17 10.74 10.14
CA ALA A 19 19.75 11.90 10.90
C ALA A 19 18.87 12.85 10.07
N GLN A 20 19.23 13.08 8.81
CA GLN A 20 18.46 13.93 7.90
C GLN A 20 17.10 13.31 7.57
N LEU A 21 17.07 12.01 7.29
CA LEU A 21 15.81 11.29 7.05
C LEU A 21 14.90 11.30 8.28
N ALA A 22 15.46 11.08 9.48
CA ALA A 22 14.69 11.15 10.72
C ALA A 22 14.08 12.54 10.94
N ALA A 23 14.84 13.61 10.67
CA ALA A 23 14.36 14.98 10.77
C ALA A 23 13.21 15.26 9.78
N ILE A 24 13.32 14.78 8.54
CA ILE A 24 12.28 14.94 7.51
C ILE A 24 11.00 14.17 7.88
N LEU A 25 11.15 12.98 8.48
CA LEU A 25 10.03 12.19 8.97
C LEU A 25 9.45 12.68 10.30
N GLY A 26 10.04 13.72 10.93
CA GLY A 26 9.59 14.26 12.19
C GLY A 26 9.78 13.32 13.39
N VAL A 27 10.75 12.40 13.32
CA VAL A 27 11.00 11.39 14.36
C VAL A 27 12.44 11.45 14.87
N SER A 28 12.70 10.83 16.02
CA SER A 28 14.07 10.69 16.52
C SER A 28 14.87 9.71 15.67
N GLN A 29 16.17 9.94 15.54
CA GLN A 29 17.08 9.01 14.86
C GLN A 29 17.03 7.60 15.48
N ARG A 30 16.82 7.51 16.79
CA ARG A 30 16.64 6.23 17.51
C ARG A 30 15.39 5.48 17.07
N ALA A 31 14.29 6.18 16.77
CA ALA A 31 13.09 5.56 16.22
C ALA A 31 13.35 5.02 14.81
N LEU A 32 14.02 5.80 13.96
CA LEU A 32 14.43 5.38 12.63
C LEU A 32 15.35 4.14 12.65
N ASP A 33 16.32 4.11 13.57
CA ASP A 33 17.23 2.98 13.72
C ASP A 33 16.47 1.70 14.12
N LYS A 34 15.46 1.80 15.01
CA LYS A 34 14.59 0.67 15.34
C LYS A 34 13.77 0.17 14.15
N TRP A 35 13.41 1.06 13.21
CA TRP A 35 12.72 0.67 11.98
C TRP A 35 13.65 -0.01 10.98
N LEU A 36 14.94 0.33 10.99
CA LEU A 36 15.96 -0.25 10.13
C LEU A 36 16.48 -1.62 10.61
N LEU A 37 16.15 -2.02 11.85
CA LEU A 37 16.52 -3.34 12.39
C LEU A 37 15.84 -4.47 11.59
N PRO A 38 16.45 -5.66 11.51
CA PRO A 38 15.80 -6.86 11.00
C PRO A 38 14.53 -7.20 11.81
N ASP A 39 13.56 -7.83 11.13
CA ASP A 39 12.31 -8.32 11.71
C ASP A 39 12.52 -9.34 12.85
N ALA A 40 13.63 -10.10 12.80
CA ALA A 40 14.02 -11.05 13.85
C ALA A 40 14.58 -10.40 15.14
N SER A 41 14.80 -9.09 15.17
CA SER A 41 15.35 -8.40 16.34
C SER A 41 14.25 -8.05 17.35
N GLY A 42 14.49 -8.31 18.65
CA GLY A 42 13.53 -7.99 19.72
C GLY A 42 13.21 -6.49 19.88
N ASP A 43 14.10 -5.62 19.40
CA ASP A 43 13.92 -4.16 19.42
C ASP A 43 13.29 -3.60 18.13
N PHE A 44 12.95 -4.47 17.18
CA PHE A 44 12.28 -4.09 15.94
C PHE A 44 10.96 -3.35 16.26
N ARG A 45 10.76 -2.23 15.57
CA ARG A 45 9.49 -1.48 15.63
C ARG A 45 8.97 -1.28 14.21
N ARG A 46 7.67 -1.47 14.04
CA ARG A 46 7.00 -1.13 12.79
C ARG A 46 6.91 0.38 12.64
N MET A 47 7.19 0.86 11.44
CA MET A 47 7.03 2.26 11.07
C MET A 47 5.53 2.60 10.98
N PRO A 48 5.08 3.74 11.56
CA PRO A 48 3.69 4.17 11.46
C PRO A 48 3.32 4.59 10.04
N GLU A 49 2.03 4.52 9.73
CA GLU A 49 1.47 4.85 8.41
C GLU A 49 1.78 6.29 7.97
N THR A 50 1.86 7.23 8.91
CA THR A 50 2.23 8.62 8.63
C THR A 50 3.62 8.74 8.02
N ALA A 51 4.59 7.96 8.48
CA ALA A 51 5.95 7.96 7.95
C ALA A 51 6.02 7.32 6.56
N TRP A 52 5.21 6.27 6.31
CA TRP A 52 5.06 5.69 4.96
C TRP A 52 4.56 6.72 3.94
N ARG A 53 3.52 7.50 4.29
CA ARG A 53 2.99 8.54 3.41
C ARG A 53 4.00 9.64 3.12
N LEU A 54 4.73 10.09 4.15
CA LEU A 54 5.77 11.11 3.98
C LEU A 54 6.89 10.62 3.05
N LEU A 55 7.30 9.36 3.17
CA LEU A 55 8.30 8.78 2.28
C LEU A 55 7.82 8.72 0.82
N GLY A 56 6.58 8.28 0.60
CA GLY A 56 5.98 8.25 -0.74
C GLY A 56 5.89 9.64 -1.37
N ASN A 57 5.45 10.63 -0.60
CA ASN A 57 5.33 12.02 -1.06
C ASN A 57 6.69 12.67 -1.34
N GLN A 58 7.67 12.49 -0.45
CA GLN A 58 8.94 13.22 -0.49
C GLN A 58 9.98 12.58 -1.43
N TYR A 59 10.02 11.25 -1.53
CA TYR A 59 11.09 10.52 -2.25
C TYR A 59 10.58 9.72 -3.45
N GLY A 60 9.28 9.76 -3.74
CA GLY A 60 8.71 8.99 -4.86
C GLY A 60 8.88 7.49 -4.69
N ILE A 61 8.83 7.01 -3.44
CA ILE A 61 8.66 5.58 -3.16
C ILE A 61 7.32 5.17 -3.76
N ARG A 62 7.33 4.26 -4.74
CA ARG A 62 6.12 3.88 -5.45
C ARG A 62 5.18 3.15 -4.50
N LYS A 63 3.99 3.70 -4.28
CA LYS A 63 2.94 3.03 -3.51
C LYS A 63 2.49 1.73 -4.15
N SER A 64 2.63 1.61 -5.47
CA SER A 64 2.35 0.38 -6.18
C SER A 64 3.47 -0.67 -6.09
N GLU A 65 4.49 -0.47 -5.25
CA GLU A 65 5.61 -1.40 -5.16
C GLU A 65 5.18 -2.76 -4.58
N GLY A 66 5.30 -3.81 -5.39
CA GLY A 66 4.80 -5.15 -5.07
C GLY A 66 3.42 -5.46 -5.65
N LEU A 67 2.76 -4.47 -6.25
CA LEU A 67 1.67 -4.71 -7.19
C LEU A 67 2.26 -5.06 -8.56
N SER A 68 1.53 -5.85 -9.33
CA SER A 68 1.91 -6.27 -10.68
C SER A 68 2.01 -5.11 -11.66
N MET A 69 1.38 -3.97 -11.36
CA MET A 69 1.35 -2.80 -12.23
C MET A 69 1.69 -1.50 -11.48
N PRO A 70 2.30 -0.52 -12.16
CA PRO A 70 2.64 0.78 -11.58
C PRO A 70 1.43 1.73 -11.61
N TYR A 71 0.44 1.50 -10.73
CA TYR A 71 -0.80 2.28 -10.69
C TYR A 71 -0.61 3.77 -10.38
N ASP A 72 0.45 4.08 -9.65
CA ASP A 72 0.84 5.44 -9.27
C ASP A 72 1.79 6.08 -10.29
N TRP A 73 2.01 5.51 -11.47
CA TRP A 73 2.76 6.20 -12.53
C TRP A 73 1.82 7.03 -13.42
N PRO A 74 2.13 8.29 -13.75
CA PRO A 74 3.35 9.08 -13.44
C PRO A 74 3.26 9.90 -12.13
N ASN A 75 2.31 9.61 -11.24
CA ASN A 75 2.06 10.35 -10.00
C ASN A 75 2.34 9.53 -8.71
N PRO A 76 3.61 9.36 -8.29
CA PRO A 76 3.98 8.54 -7.12
C PRO A 76 3.34 8.99 -5.80
N GLY A 77 2.92 10.26 -5.73
CA GLY A 77 2.21 10.83 -4.59
C GLY A 77 0.71 10.52 -4.53
N MET A 78 0.21 9.61 -5.39
CA MET A 78 -1.21 9.24 -5.45
C MET A 78 -1.76 8.89 -4.05
N ALA A 79 -2.89 9.48 -3.66
CA ALA A 79 -3.55 9.16 -2.39
C ALA A 79 -3.99 7.67 -2.34
N ASP A 80 -4.03 7.06 -1.16
CA ASP A 80 -4.35 5.63 -1.04
C ASP A 80 -5.73 5.30 -1.62
N ASP A 81 -6.72 6.17 -1.41
CA ASP A 81 -8.05 6.05 -2.02
C ASP A 81 -7.99 6.00 -3.55
N ALA A 82 -7.18 6.86 -4.16
CA ALA A 82 -7.01 6.89 -5.62
C ALA A 82 -6.27 5.65 -6.13
N LEU A 83 -5.32 5.12 -5.35
CA LEU A 83 -4.65 3.85 -5.65
C LEU A 83 -5.64 2.69 -5.60
N ILE A 84 -6.42 2.58 -4.52
CA ILE A 84 -7.44 1.53 -4.35
C ILE A 84 -8.42 1.54 -5.52
N ILE A 85 -8.94 2.72 -5.88
CA ILE A 85 -9.84 2.89 -7.02
C ILE A 85 -9.16 2.43 -8.32
N SER A 86 -7.90 2.79 -8.54
CA SER A 86 -7.15 2.41 -9.74
C SER A 86 -6.96 0.89 -9.86
N VAL A 87 -6.69 0.20 -8.75
CA VAL A 87 -6.60 -1.27 -8.70
C VAL A 87 -7.96 -1.93 -8.95
N LEU A 88 -9.02 -1.45 -8.28
CA LEU A 88 -10.39 -1.95 -8.44
C LEU A 88 -10.88 -1.85 -9.88
N ARG A 89 -10.61 -0.72 -10.56
CA ARG A 89 -10.99 -0.52 -11.97
C ARG A 89 -10.37 -1.55 -12.91
N ARG A 90 -9.15 -2.02 -12.62
CA ARG A 90 -8.49 -3.06 -13.42
C ARG A 90 -8.94 -4.47 -13.08
N ALA A 91 -9.55 -4.67 -11.91
CA ALA A 91 -9.94 -5.99 -11.40
C ALA A 91 -8.81 -7.03 -11.50
N ASN A 92 -7.58 -6.63 -11.19
CA ASN A 92 -6.44 -7.54 -11.16
C ASN A 92 -6.43 -8.31 -9.83
N PHE A 93 -6.62 -9.62 -9.90
CA PHE A 93 -6.79 -10.45 -8.70
C PHE A 93 -5.55 -10.47 -7.77
N PRO A 94 -4.32 -10.76 -8.25
CA PRO A 94 -3.11 -10.64 -7.43
C PRO A 94 -2.97 -9.30 -6.71
N ASP A 95 -3.23 -8.20 -7.40
CA ASP A 95 -3.11 -6.86 -6.83
C ASP A 95 -4.19 -6.61 -5.77
N LEU A 96 -5.43 -7.07 -5.99
CA LEU A 96 -6.51 -6.98 -5.03
C LEU A 96 -6.23 -7.78 -3.76
N VAL A 97 -5.70 -9.00 -3.88
CA VAL A 97 -5.28 -9.81 -2.72
C VAL A 97 -4.24 -9.05 -1.91
N ARG A 98 -3.23 -8.49 -2.58
CA ARG A 98 -2.15 -7.75 -1.94
C ARG A 98 -2.67 -6.50 -1.23
N LEU A 99 -3.50 -5.72 -1.92
CA LEU A 99 -4.12 -4.51 -1.40
C LEU A 99 -5.01 -4.81 -0.18
N CYS A 100 -5.81 -5.89 -0.22
CA CYS A 100 -6.62 -6.31 0.92
C CYS A 100 -5.78 -6.79 2.09
N ALA A 101 -4.63 -7.44 1.84
CA ALA A 101 -3.71 -7.86 2.90
C ALA A 101 -3.02 -6.67 3.57
N ASP A 102 -2.68 -5.63 2.81
CA ASP A 102 -1.93 -4.48 3.31
C ASP A 102 -2.85 -3.41 3.95
N LEU A 103 -4.04 -3.15 3.40
CA LEU A 103 -4.96 -2.08 3.84
C LEU A 103 -6.24 -2.59 4.54
N GLY A 104 -6.49 -3.89 4.51
CA GLY A 104 -7.72 -4.51 5.02
C GLY A 104 -8.83 -4.61 3.98
N LEU A 105 -9.61 -5.69 4.06
CA LEU A 105 -10.70 -5.98 3.12
C LEU A 105 -11.82 -4.94 3.18
N ASP A 106 -12.21 -4.50 4.38
CA ASP A 106 -13.30 -3.54 4.57
C ASP A 106 -12.98 -2.17 3.95
N THR A 107 -11.74 -1.71 4.11
CA THR A 107 -11.23 -0.49 3.48
C THR A 107 -11.38 -0.57 1.96
N VAL A 108 -10.97 -1.69 1.35
CA VAL A 108 -11.08 -1.88 -0.11
C VAL A 108 -12.54 -1.98 -0.56
N ARG A 109 -13.38 -2.74 0.18
CA ARG A 109 -14.83 -2.86 -0.09
C ARG A 109 -15.53 -1.51 -0.08
N SER A 110 -15.18 -0.62 0.85
CA SER A 110 -15.77 0.72 0.97
C SER A 110 -15.57 1.60 -0.27
N LYS A 111 -14.58 1.29 -1.12
CA LYS A 111 -14.22 2.06 -2.31
C LYS A 111 -14.78 1.46 -3.61
N VAL A 112 -15.49 0.34 -3.57
CA VAL A 112 -16.05 -0.32 -4.78
C VAL A 112 -17.01 0.61 -5.52
N ASP A 113 -17.95 1.24 -4.82
CA ASP A 113 -18.92 2.15 -5.46
C ASP A 113 -18.22 3.37 -6.10
N ALA A 114 -17.19 3.90 -5.44
CA ALA A 114 -16.36 4.98 -5.98
C ALA A 114 -15.57 4.53 -7.22
N ALA A 115 -15.14 3.27 -7.28
CA ALA A 115 -14.48 2.73 -8.47
C ALA A 115 -15.46 2.48 -9.63
N LEU A 116 -16.70 2.10 -9.34
CA LEU A 116 -17.74 1.90 -10.36
C LEU A 116 -18.26 3.22 -10.94
N SER A 117 -18.31 4.29 -10.14
CA SER A 117 -18.81 5.59 -10.60
C SER A 117 -17.95 6.23 -11.68
N VAL A 118 -16.63 5.97 -11.66
CA VAL A 118 -15.65 6.49 -12.63
C VAL A 118 -15.50 5.61 -13.89
N VAL A 119 -16.25 4.52 -13.99
CA VAL A 119 -16.25 3.59 -15.14
C VAL A 119 -17.48 3.84 -16.01
N PRO A 120 -17.39 3.69 -17.35
CA PRO A 120 -18.53 3.82 -18.25
C PRO A 120 -19.69 2.91 -17.86
N GLU A 121 -20.92 3.39 -18.00
CA GLU A 121 -22.12 2.66 -17.55
C GLU A 121 -22.27 1.28 -18.18
N SER A 122 -21.83 1.12 -19.43
CA SER A 122 -21.78 -0.16 -20.16
C SER A 122 -20.92 -1.23 -19.48
N GLU A 123 -19.89 -0.82 -18.75
CA GLU A 123 -18.91 -1.72 -18.12
C GLU A 123 -19.20 -1.95 -16.62
N ARG A 124 -19.97 -1.05 -15.98
CA ARG A 124 -20.24 -1.09 -14.53
C ARG A 124 -20.78 -2.43 -14.05
N ASN A 125 -21.78 -2.97 -14.74
CA ASN A 125 -22.43 -4.23 -14.33
C ASN A 125 -21.46 -5.42 -14.42
N ILE A 126 -20.60 -5.43 -15.43
CA ILE A 126 -19.61 -6.51 -15.62
C ILE A 126 -18.54 -6.40 -14.53
N LEU A 127 -17.98 -5.21 -14.34
CA LEU A 127 -16.94 -4.95 -13.33
C LEU A 127 -17.46 -5.25 -11.91
N ALA A 128 -18.67 -4.81 -11.58
CA ALA A 128 -19.28 -5.05 -10.27
C ALA A 128 -19.41 -6.55 -9.97
N ARG A 129 -19.82 -7.37 -10.95
CA ARG A 129 -19.91 -8.83 -10.80
C ARG A 129 -18.54 -9.47 -10.58
N ILE A 130 -17.53 -9.02 -11.33
CA ILE A 130 -16.15 -9.50 -11.19
C ILE A 130 -15.62 -9.17 -9.79
N LEU A 131 -15.71 -7.91 -9.36
CA LEU A 131 -15.24 -7.45 -8.06
C LEU A 131 -15.96 -8.16 -6.92
N THR A 132 -17.27 -8.34 -7.01
CA THR A 132 -18.06 -9.08 -6.01
C THR A 132 -17.53 -10.49 -5.82
N ARG A 133 -17.27 -11.21 -6.93
CA ARG A 133 -16.75 -12.58 -6.88
C ARG A 133 -15.34 -12.63 -6.32
N MET A 134 -14.45 -11.73 -6.75
CA MET A 134 -13.06 -11.67 -6.29
C MET A 134 -12.98 -11.34 -4.80
N LEU A 135 -13.65 -10.28 -4.34
CA LEU A 135 -13.63 -9.86 -2.95
C LEU A 135 -14.24 -10.93 -2.04
N ARG A 136 -15.31 -11.61 -2.46
CA ARG A 136 -15.85 -12.77 -1.74
C ARG A 136 -14.84 -13.90 -1.63
N SER A 137 -14.09 -14.20 -2.70
CA SER A 137 -13.05 -15.22 -2.68
C SER A 137 -11.92 -14.86 -1.71
N ILE A 138 -11.52 -13.60 -1.66
CA ILE A 138 -10.47 -13.10 -0.75
C ILE A 138 -10.95 -13.19 0.70
N ASP A 139 -12.19 -12.79 0.96
CA ASP A 139 -12.82 -12.84 2.29
C ASP A 139 -12.83 -14.25 2.86
N ILE A 140 -13.29 -15.23 2.07
CA ILE A 140 -13.28 -16.64 2.45
C ILE A 140 -11.85 -17.09 2.82
N ALA A 141 -10.86 -16.75 1.98
CA ALA A 141 -9.47 -17.13 2.22
C ALA A 141 -8.88 -16.49 3.49
N PHE A 142 -9.26 -15.25 3.81
CA PHE A 142 -8.78 -14.54 4.99
C PHE A 142 -9.43 -15.09 6.27
N ASN A 143 -10.73 -15.38 6.24
CA ASN A 143 -11.43 -15.94 7.40
C ASN A 143 -11.06 -17.41 7.68
N GLN A 144 -10.79 -18.22 6.64
CA GLN A 144 -10.31 -19.60 6.83
C GLN A 144 -8.93 -19.66 7.49
N ARG A 145 -8.09 -18.64 7.31
CA ARG A 145 -6.77 -18.52 7.97
C ARG A 145 -6.83 -18.25 9.47
N HIS A 146 -7.96 -17.79 10.00
CA HIS A 146 -8.14 -17.54 11.43
C HIS A 146 -8.75 -18.73 12.19
N ALA A 147 -9.09 -19.82 11.50
CA ALA A 147 -9.71 -21.01 12.07
C ALA A 147 -8.76 -22.22 12.18
N ALA A 148 -7.48 -22.06 11.79
CA ALA A 148 -6.42 -23.08 11.85
C ALA A 148 -5.25 -22.55 12.68
#